data_AF-A0A6N6WN67-F1
#
_entry.id   AF-A0A6N6WN67-F1
#
_cell.length_a   1.000
_cell.length_b   1.000
_cell.length_c   1.000
_cell.angle_alpha   90.00
_cell.angle_beta   90.00
_cell.angle_gamma   90.00
#
_symmetry.space_group_name_H-M   'P 1'
#
loop_
_entity.id
_entity.type
_entity.pdbx_description
1 polymer ?
#
loop_
_entity_poly.entity_id
_entity_poly.type
_entity_poly.pdbx_seq_one_letter_code
_entity_poly.pdbx_strand_id
1 'polypeptide(L)'
;QQIAAEIGISIDAQFNESLKGISRDESLRRILQHGGKEGDFNSQERAQLAYRKNLLYVHSLRELTVNAVLPGIRSLLADLRAQQISVGLASVSLNAPTILAALELREFFTFCADASQIKNSKPDPEIFLA
;
A
#
# COMPACT_ATOMS: atom_id res chain seq x y z
N GLN A 1 -12.08 2.08 -2.40
CA GLN A 1 -13.53 2.39 -2.40
C GLN A 1 -14.06 2.66 -3.80
N GLN A 2 -13.48 3.59 -4.57
CA GLN A 2 -13.97 3.94 -5.92
C GLN A 2 -14.16 2.74 -6.88
N ILE A 3 -13.14 1.88 -7.06
CA ILE A 3 -13.27 0.70 -7.96
C ILE A 3 -14.34 -0.29 -7.49
N ALA A 4 -14.48 -0.49 -6.17
CA ALA A 4 -15.52 -1.38 -5.64
C ALA A 4 -16.91 -0.84 -6.02
N ALA A 5 -17.14 0.47 -5.85
CA ALA A 5 -18.39 1.11 -6.22
C ALA A 5 -18.67 1.04 -7.74
N GLU A 6 -17.64 1.21 -8.59
CA GLU A 6 -17.77 1.09 -10.06
C GLU A 6 -18.26 -0.30 -10.50
N ILE A 7 -17.90 -1.36 -9.77
CA ILE A 7 -18.35 -2.73 -10.03
C ILE A 7 -19.56 -3.13 -9.18
N GLY A 8 -20.23 -2.17 -8.53
CA GLY A 8 -21.44 -2.40 -7.75
C GLY A 8 -21.21 -3.12 -6.42
N ILE A 9 -20.04 -2.94 -5.80
CA ILE A 9 -19.67 -3.50 -4.49
C ILE A 9 -19.49 -2.33 -3.52
N SER A 10 -20.28 -2.30 -2.45
CA SER A 10 -20.07 -1.37 -1.35
C SER A 10 -19.05 -1.95 -0.38
N ILE A 11 -18.08 -1.14 0.06
CA ILE A 11 -17.14 -1.50 1.13
C ILE A 11 -17.12 -0.39 2.16
N ASP A 12 -17.20 -0.76 3.44
CA ASP A 12 -17.14 0.18 4.56
C ASP A 12 -15.69 0.34 5.08
N ALA A 13 -15.53 1.18 6.09
CA ALA A 13 -14.22 1.40 6.72
C ALA A 13 -13.69 0.12 7.39
N GLN A 14 -14.56 -0.68 8.02
CA GLN A 14 -14.19 -1.91 8.69
C GLN A 14 -13.63 -2.94 7.71
N PHE A 15 -14.27 -3.12 6.57
CA PHE A 15 -13.76 -3.97 5.50
C PHE A 15 -12.45 -3.42 4.93
N ASN A 16 -12.34 -2.10 4.76
CA ASN A 16 -11.12 -1.47 4.27
C ASN A 16 -9.89 -1.71 5.19
N GLU A 17 -10.09 -1.82 6.50
CA GLU A 17 -9.02 -2.23 7.43
C GLU A 17 -8.49 -3.63 7.11
N SER A 18 -9.35 -4.57 6.72
CA SER A 18 -8.95 -5.93 6.31
C SER A 18 -8.12 -5.97 5.02
N LEU A 19 -8.07 -4.85 4.29
CA LEU A 19 -7.28 -4.69 3.08
C LEU A 19 -5.93 -4.02 3.32
N LYS A 20 -5.64 -3.57 4.55
CA LYS A 20 -4.34 -2.98 4.87
C LYS A 20 -3.27 -4.05 5.00
N GLY A 21 -2.12 -3.82 4.38
CA GLY A 21 -0.95 -4.70 4.50
C GLY A 21 -0.98 -5.97 3.65
N ILE A 22 -1.97 -6.12 2.76
CA ILE A 22 -2.05 -7.21 1.78
C ILE A 22 -1.69 -6.72 0.37
N SER A 23 -1.33 -7.65 -0.51
CA SER A 23 -1.01 -7.35 -1.90
C SER A 23 -2.20 -6.80 -2.68
N ARG A 24 -1.93 -6.16 -3.82
CA ARG A 24 -2.97 -5.55 -4.67
C ARG A 24 -3.95 -6.58 -5.24
N ASP A 25 -3.44 -7.74 -5.62
CA ASP A 25 -4.22 -8.84 -6.17
C ASP A 25 -5.09 -9.48 -5.10
N GLU A 26 -4.52 -9.73 -3.91
CA GLU A 26 -5.28 -10.24 -2.77
C GLU A 26 -6.35 -9.23 -2.31
N SER A 27 -6.04 -7.94 -2.33
CA SER A 27 -7.00 -6.87 -2.05
C SER A 27 -8.16 -6.86 -3.06
N LEU A 28 -7.90 -7.01 -4.36
CA LEU A 28 -8.98 -7.08 -5.36
C LEU A 28 -9.81 -8.35 -5.17
N ARG A 29 -9.16 -9.50 -4.95
CA ARG A 29 -9.82 -10.78 -4.71
C ARG A 29 -10.79 -10.70 -3.53
N ARG A 30 -10.36 -10.14 -2.40
CA ARG A 30 -11.22 -9.94 -1.22
C ARG A 30 -12.41 -9.03 -1.51
N ILE A 31 -12.21 -7.94 -2.25
CA ILE A 31 -13.31 -7.05 -2.66
C ILE A 31 -14.34 -7.81 -3.50
N LEU A 32 -13.87 -8.58 -4.50
CA LEU A 32 -14.76 -9.39 -5.35
C LEU A 32 -15.50 -10.46 -4.53
N GLN A 33 -14.81 -11.11 -3.59
CA GLN A 33 -15.40 -12.11 -2.71
C GLN A 33 -16.48 -11.52 -1.82
N HIS A 34 -16.23 -10.33 -1.25
CA HIS A 34 -17.19 -9.61 -0.42
C HIS A 34 -18.46 -9.25 -1.20
N GLY A 35 -18.33 -8.85 -2.46
CA GLY A 35 -19.47 -8.55 -3.32
C GLY A 35 -20.13 -9.75 -3.98
N GLY A 36 -19.64 -10.98 -3.73
CA GLY A 36 -20.13 -12.19 -4.40
C GLY A 36 -19.85 -12.23 -5.92
N LYS A 37 -18.87 -11.46 -6.40
CA LYS A 37 -18.55 -11.28 -7.83
C LYS A 37 -17.25 -11.93 -8.27
N GLU A 38 -16.67 -12.84 -7.48
CA GLU A 38 -15.46 -13.54 -7.92
C GLU A 38 -15.69 -14.30 -9.24
N GLY A 39 -16.85 -14.90 -9.44
CA GLY A 39 -17.19 -15.61 -10.67
C GLY A 39 -17.43 -14.72 -11.90
N ASP A 40 -17.67 -13.43 -11.70
CA ASP A 40 -18.09 -12.50 -12.75
C ASP A 40 -16.91 -11.97 -13.58
N PHE A 41 -15.68 -12.14 -13.09
CA PHE A 41 -14.48 -11.61 -13.72
C PHE A 41 -13.47 -12.70 -13.99
N ASN A 42 -13.10 -12.86 -15.26
CA ASN A 42 -11.98 -13.70 -15.66
C ASN A 42 -10.62 -13.07 -15.27
N SER A 43 -9.53 -13.80 -15.47
CA SER A 43 -8.18 -13.34 -15.09
C SER A 43 -7.76 -12.03 -15.76
N GLN A 44 -8.13 -11.82 -17.02
CA GLN A 44 -7.82 -10.61 -17.77
C GLN A 44 -8.60 -9.40 -17.26
N GLU A 45 -9.89 -9.57 -16.98
CA GLU A 45 -10.75 -8.51 -16.43
C GLU A 45 -10.30 -8.12 -15.02
N ARG A 46 -9.93 -9.10 -14.19
CA ARG A 46 -9.34 -8.84 -12.87
C ARG A 46 -8.04 -8.05 -12.99
N ALA A 47 -7.18 -8.37 -13.96
CA ALA A 47 -5.95 -7.62 -14.20
C ALA A 47 -6.24 -6.17 -14.63
N GLN A 48 -7.25 -5.94 -15.46
CA GLN A 48 -7.68 -4.58 -15.86
C GLN A 48 -8.23 -3.78 -14.67
N LEU A 49 -9.05 -4.40 -13.82
CA LEU A 49 -9.56 -3.76 -12.59
C LEU A 49 -8.41 -3.41 -11.63
N ALA A 50 -7.45 -4.34 -11.45
CA ALA A 50 -6.27 -4.10 -10.62
C ALA A 50 -5.43 -2.94 -11.17
N TYR A 51 -5.23 -2.89 -12.49
CA TYR A 51 -4.51 -1.81 -13.17
C TYR A 51 -5.20 -0.46 -12.96
N ARG A 52 -6.52 -0.38 -13.21
CA ARG A 52 -7.30 0.86 -13.03
C ARG A 52 -7.32 1.32 -11.57
N LYS A 53 -7.48 0.38 -10.61
CA LYS A 53 -7.33 0.67 -9.18
C LYS A 53 -5.98 1.30 -8.86
N ASN A 54 -4.90 0.74 -9.43
CA ASN A 54 -3.55 1.24 -9.21
C ASN A 54 -3.35 2.62 -9.84
N LEU A 55 -3.86 2.87 -11.04
CA LEU A 55 -3.79 4.20 -11.67
C LEU A 55 -4.44 5.28 -10.80
N LEU A 56 -5.65 5.02 -10.29
CA LEU A 56 -6.34 5.96 -9.40
C LEU A 56 -5.57 6.19 -8.11
N TYR A 57 -5.05 5.12 -7.50
CA TYR A 57 -4.22 5.22 -6.30
C TYR A 57 -2.96 6.05 -6.56
N VAL A 58 -2.17 5.71 -7.58
CA VAL A 58 -0.95 6.45 -7.96
C VAL A 58 -1.27 7.91 -8.27
N HIS A 59 -2.41 8.19 -8.90
CA HIS A 59 -2.86 9.57 -9.12
C HIS A 59 -3.10 10.29 -7.79
N SER A 60 -3.81 9.68 -6.83
CA SER A 60 -4.03 10.29 -5.50
C SER A 60 -2.72 10.49 -4.72
N LEU A 61 -1.69 9.68 -4.98
CA LEU A 61 -0.38 9.88 -4.36
C LEU A 61 0.31 11.17 -4.82
N ARG A 62 -0.06 11.73 -5.99
CA ARG A 62 0.50 13.01 -6.48
C ARG A 62 0.04 14.21 -5.66
N GLU A 63 -1.06 14.07 -4.94
CA GLU A 63 -1.60 15.11 -4.05
C GLU A 63 -1.00 15.02 -2.63
N LEU A 64 -0.18 14.00 -2.36
CA LEU A 64 0.53 13.90 -1.09
C LEU A 64 1.54 15.03 -0.96
N THR A 65 1.52 15.65 0.21
CA THR A 65 2.48 16.66 0.64
C THR A 65 3.03 16.28 2.00
N VAL A 66 4.04 17.00 2.47
CA VAL A 66 4.60 16.83 3.82
C VAL A 66 3.55 16.90 4.94
N ASN A 67 2.40 17.55 4.71
CA ASN A 67 1.30 17.63 5.68
C ASN A 67 0.55 16.29 5.88
N ALA A 68 0.71 15.34 4.97
CA ALA A 68 0.15 13.99 5.09
C ALA A 68 1.00 13.07 5.99
N VAL A 69 2.18 13.52 6.43
CA VAL A 69 2.97 12.79 7.42
C VAL A 69 2.21 12.78 8.74
N LEU A 70 2.04 11.59 9.32
CA LEU A 70 1.34 11.46 10.60
C LEU A 70 2.07 12.24 11.72
N PRO A 71 1.34 12.83 12.67
CA PRO A 71 1.93 13.58 13.78
C PRO A 71 3.01 12.76 14.51
N GLY A 72 4.16 13.40 14.77
CA GLY A 72 5.29 12.79 15.49
C GLY A 72 6.23 11.92 14.65
N ILE A 73 5.88 11.54 13.41
CA ILE A 73 6.74 10.66 12.60
C ILE A 73 8.01 11.38 12.15
N ARG A 74 7.91 12.63 11.67
CA ARG A 74 9.10 13.39 11.23
C ARG A 74 10.06 13.68 12.38
N SER A 75 9.55 13.99 13.58
CA SER A 75 10.39 14.19 14.77
C SER A 75 11.06 12.89 15.21
N LEU A 76 10.32 11.77 15.25
CA LEU A 76 10.89 10.46 15.58
C LEU A 76 12.01 10.06 14.62
N LEU A 77 11.80 10.24 13.31
CA LEU A 77 12.82 9.93 12.30
C LEU A 77 14.07 10.81 12.46
N ALA A 78 13.90 12.09 12.80
CA ALA A 78 15.01 12.99 13.08
C ALA A 78 15.80 12.55 14.33
N ASP A 79 15.10 12.17 15.41
CA ASP A 79 15.73 11.68 16.64
C ASP A 79 16.52 10.39 16.41
N LEU A 80 15.95 9.43 15.67
CA LEU A 80 16.64 8.19 15.30
C LEU A 80 17.92 8.47 14.51
N ARG A 81 17.88 9.41 13.55
CA ARG A 81 19.05 9.82 12.78
C ARG A 81 20.10 10.49 13.65
N ALA A 82 19.71 11.35 14.60
CA ALA A 82 20.62 11.99 15.55
C ALA A 82 21.34 10.97 16.45
N GLN A 83 20.65 9.88 16.79
CA GLN A 83 21.20 8.75 17.55
C GLN A 83 21.94 7.72 16.67
N GLN A 84 22.13 8.00 15.38
CA GLN A 84 22.80 7.11 14.42
C GLN A 84 22.14 5.73 14.30
N ILE A 85 20.83 5.63 14.58
CA ILE A 85 20.05 4.41 14.43
C ILE A 85 19.60 4.29 12.96
N SER A 86 19.87 3.15 12.34
CA SER A 86 19.42 2.87 10.98
C SER A 86 17.91 2.69 10.92
N VAL A 87 17.28 3.19 9.85
CA VAL A 87 15.83 3.09 9.65
C VAL A 87 15.54 2.29 8.40
N GLY A 88 14.74 1.24 8.53
CA GLY A 88 14.26 0.40 7.44
C GLY A 88 12.78 0.61 7.16
N LEU A 89 12.36 0.51 5.89
CA LEU A 89 10.95 0.44 5.50
C LEU A 89 10.57 -0.99 5.05
N ALA A 90 9.65 -1.62 5.78
CA ALA A 90 9.09 -2.94 5.49
C ALA A 90 7.63 -2.82 4.96
N SER A 91 7.50 -2.33 3.73
CA SER A 91 6.21 -2.08 3.07
C SER A 91 5.98 -3.07 1.92
N VAL A 92 4.77 -3.63 1.83
CA VAL A 92 4.35 -4.48 0.69
C VAL A 92 3.84 -3.67 -0.52
N SER A 93 3.90 -2.34 -0.45
CA SER A 93 3.46 -1.45 -1.52
C SER A 93 4.61 -1.19 -2.51
N LEU A 94 4.38 -1.50 -3.79
CA LEU A 94 5.31 -1.08 -4.86
C LEU A 94 5.46 0.44 -4.96
N ASN A 95 4.50 1.20 -4.44
CA ASN A 95 4.51 2.66 -4.51
C ASN A 95 5.23 3.31 -3.32
N ALA A 96 5.80 2.52 -2.40
CA ALA A 96 6.49 3.04 -1.21
C ALA A 96 7.58 4.08 -1.54
N PRO A 97 8.45 3.89 -2.57
CA PRO A 97 9.44 4.90 -2.92
C PRO A 97 8.82 6.23 -3.37
N THR A 98 7.72 6.18 -4.13
CA THR A 98 6.98 7.36 -4.58
C THR A 98 6.35 8.11 -3.40
N ILE A 99 5.77 7.37 -2.44
CA ILE A 99 5.18 7.94 -1.22
C ILE A 99 6.25 8.64 -0.40
N LEU A 100 7.39 7.98 -0.13
CA LEU A 100 8.47 8.59 0.64
C LEU A 100 9.05 9.85 -0.04
N ALA A 101 9.09 9.88 -1.37
CA ALA A 101 9.52 11.06 -2.11
C ALA A 101 8.51 12.21 -1.96
N ALA A 102 7.22 11.96 -2.12
CA ALA A 102 6.17 12.98 -1.98
C ALA A 102 6.07 13.55 -0.55
N LEU A 103 6.37 12.73 0.47
CA LEU A 103 6.39 13.15 1.87
C LEU A 103 7.72 13.78 2.32
N GLU A 104 8.71 13.87 1.41
CA GLU A 104 10.07 14.31 1.72
C GLU A 104 10.71 13.55 2.88
N LEU A 105 10.48 12.24 2.95
CA LEU A 105 10.97 11.36 4.01
C LEU A 105 12.09 10.41 3.56
N ARG A 106 12.41 10.37 2.27
CA ARG A 106 13.35 9.38 1.71
C ARG A 106 14.73 9.39 2.38
N GLU A 107 15.22 10.56 2.78
CA GLU A 107 16.53 10.73 3.41
C GLU A 107 16.66 10.08 4.80
N PHE A 108 15.54 9.81 5.47
CA PHE A 108 15.55 9.19 6.80
C PHE A 108 15.75 7.67 6.72
N PHE A 109 15.46 7.04 5.58
CA PHE A 109 15.49 5.59 5.44
C PHE A 109 16.83 5.11 4.87
N THR A 110 17.53 4.30 5.66
CA THR A 110 18.77 3.62 5.26
C THR A 110 18.50 2.46 4.32
N PHE A 111 17.35 1.79 4.48
CA PHE A 111 16.93 0.67 3.65
C PHE A 111 15.42 0.71 3.40
N CYS A 112 15.01 0.25 2.23
CA CYS A 112 13.60 0.01 1.89
C CYS A 112 13.53 -1.35 1.22
N ALA A 113 12.79 -2.29 1.80
CA ALA A 113 12.60 -3.60 1.22
C ALA A 113 11.90 -3.50 -0.14
N ASP A 114 12.38 -4.24 -1.13
CA ASP A 114 11.78 -4.27 -2.46
C ASP A 114 10.54 -5.15 -2.47
N ALA A 115 9.37 -4.52 -2.40
CA ALA A 115 8.08 -5.19 -2.44
C ALA A 115 7.86 -6.04 -3.70
N SER A 116 8.61 -5.83 -4.79
CA SER A 116 8.52 -6.68 -6.00
C SER A 116 9.13 -8.07 -5.83
N GLN A 117 10.03 -8.23 -4.86
CA GLN A 117 10.69 -9.50 -4.54
C GLN A 117 9.95 -10.31 -3.46
N ILE A 118 8.94 -9.72 -2.83
CA ILE A 118 8.21 -10.33 -1.72
C ILE A 118 7.09 -11.22 -2.23
N LYS A 119 7.15 -12.50 -1.86
CA LYS A 119 6.18 -13.53 -2.24
C LYS A 119 5.04 -13.62 -1.24
N ASN A 120 5.37 -13.64 0.06
CA ASN A 120 4.39 -13.77 1.13
C ASN A 120 4.13 -12.40 1.77
N SER A 121 2.87 -11.95 1.70
CA SER A 121 2.43 -10.74 2.40
C SER A 121 2.24 -11.01 3.89
N LYS A 122 2.17 -9.94 4.70
CA LYS A 122 1.86 -10.02 6.13
C LYS A 122 0.56 -10.84 6.33
N PRO A 123 0.49 -11.72 7.34
CA PRO A 123 1.33 -11.78 8.55
C PRO A 123 2.67 -12.52 8.41
N ASP A 124 3.03 -13.02 7.23
CA ASP A 124 4.34 -13.64 7.00
C ASP A 124 5.50 -12.63 7.28
N PRO A 125 6.60 -13.07 7.92
CA PRO A 125 7.71 -12.19 8.26
C PRO A 125 8.61 -11.79 7.08
N GLU A 126 8.46 -12.37 5.89
CA GLU A 126 9.36 -12.20 4.74
C GLU A 126 9.80 -10.73 4.50
N ILE A 127 8.86 -9.79 4.48
CA ILE A 127 9.14 -8.36 4.26
C ILE A 127 10.03 -7.70 5.34
N PHE A 128 10.05 -8.25 6.55
CA PHE A 128 10.91 -7.76 7.64
C PHE A 128 12.30 -8.41 7.62
N LEU A 129 12.43 -9.58 6.97
CA LEU A 129 13.67 -10.34 6.85
C LEU A 129 14.49 -10.00 5.59
N ALA A 130 13.84 -9.36 4.61
CA ALA A 130 14.42 -8.95 3.34
C ALA A 130 15.52 -7.89 3.45
#